data_AF-A0A7Y4Z490-F1
#
_entry.id   AF-A0A7Y4Z490-F1
#
_cell.length_a   1.000
_cell.length_b   1.000
_cell.length_c   1.000
_cell.angle_alpha   90.00
_cell.angle_beta   90.00
_cell.angle_gamma   90.00
#
_symmetry.space_group_name_H-M   'P 1'
#
loop_
_entity.id
_entity.type
_entity.pdbx_description
1 polymer ?
#
loop_
_entity_poly.entity_id
_entity_poly.type
_entity_poly.pdbx_seq_one_letter_code
_entity_poly.pdbx_strand_id
1 'polypeptide(L)'
;MNYRTKEGWSYASSKILEVIRRHGWSAASMGYKAESAAINNITSELRGKCATEITFLNAEELLAELEADQKAFEETSHQNVKSAPTNELTIWDVRPSLTNSLKSLFTFISLLNSSAPTRDLTDLETVLSELIVRSLATVKAADTRSESPKKSSASHEVASEQETVN
;
A
#
# COMPACT_ATOMS: atom_id res chain seq x y z
N MET A 1 33.76 -14.52 -7.24
CA MET A 1 34.22 -13.30 -7.94
C MET A 1 33.73 -12.10 -7.15
N ASN A 2 34.63 -11.20 -6.72
CA ASN A 2 34.25 -10.04 -5.92
C ASN A 2 33.77 -8.92 -6.87
N TYR A 3 32.46 -8.84 -7.12
CA TYR A 3 31.86 -7.89 -8.06
C TYR A 3 32.05 -6.40 -7.66
N ARG A 4 32.49 -6.13 -6.43
CA ARG A 4 32.77 -4.79 -5.90
C ARG A 4 33.99 -4.10 -6.50
N THR A 5 34.89 -4.82 -7.18
CA THR A 5 36.21 -4.27 -7.59
C THR A 5 36.33 -3.97 -9.09
N LYS A 6 35.27 -4.10 -9.89
CA LYS A 6 35.29 -3.65 -11.28
C LYS A 6 35.06 -2.12 -11.35
N GLU A 7 35.97 -1.40 -12.00
CA GLU A 7 35.82 0.03 -12.27
C GLU A 7 34.46 0.32 -12.93
N GLY A 8 33.78 1.37 -12.48
CA GLY A 8 32.46 1.78 -12.99
C GLY A 8 31.25 1.01 -12.44
N TRP A 9 31.42 -0.19 -11.87
CA TRP A 9 30.28 -0.98 -11.33
C TRP A 9 29.58 -0.25 -10.17
N SER A 10 30.36 0.38 -9.28
CA SER A 10 29.82 1.17 -8.17
C SER A 10 29.01 2.38 -8.64
N TYR A 11 29.39 2.99 -9.76
CA TYR A 11 28.69 4.14 -10.33
C TYR A 11 27.37 3.71 -10.97
N ALA A 12 27.41 2.67 -11.82
CA ALA A 12 26.23 2.09 -12.46
C ALA A 12 25.20 1.59 -11.43
N SER A 13 25.65 0.87 -10.40
CA SER A 13 24.75 0.37 -9.35
C SER A 13 24.19 1.49 -8.48
N SER A 14 24.95 2.56 -8.22
CA SER A 14 24.45 3.74 -7.50
C SER A 14 23.34 4.46 -8.26
N LYS A 15 23.43 4.53 -9.59
CA LYS A 15 22.39 5.11 -10.46
C LYS A 15 21.09 4.31 -10.43
N ILE A 16 21.19 2.98 -10.54
CA ILE A 16 20.03 2.08 -10.43
C ILE A 16 19.41 2.18 -9.03
N LEU A 17 20.23 2.21 -7.99
CA LEU A 17 19.78 2.29 -6.60
C LEU A 17 19.11 3.64 -6.29
N GLU A 18 19.51 4.73 -6.94
CA GLU A 18 18.84 6.03 -6.86
C GLU A 18 17.41 5.97 -7.40
N VAL A 19 17.21 5.32 -8.56
CA VAL A 19 15.87 5.11 -9.17
C VAL A 19 14.99 4.28 -8.25
N ILE A 20 15.52 3.17 -7.72
CA ILE A 20 14.80 2.31 -6.77
C ILE A 20 14.47 3.07 -5.49
N ARG A 21 15.37 3.91 -4.96
CA ARG A 21 15.08 4.70 -3.75
C ARG A 21 14.00 5.76 -3.98
N ARG A 22 14.00 6.40 -5.15
CA ARG A 22 13.03 7.45 -5.49
C ARG A 22 11.59 6.93 -5.53
N HIS A 23 11.41 5.71 -6.02
CA HIS A 23 10.09 5.14 -6.27
C HIS A 23 9.72 3.99 -5.33
N GLY A 24 10.69 3.26 -4.79
CA GLY A 24 10.48 2.00 -4.05
C GLY A 24 10.43 2.13 -2.52
N TRP A 25 10.98 3.20 -1.93
CA TRP A 25 11.08 3.32 -0.46
C TRP A 25 9.73 3.22 0.25
N SER A 26 8.66 3.72 -0.38
CA SER A 26 7.31 3.68 0.16
C SER A 26 6.38 2.70 -0.56
N ALA A 27 6.81 2.08 -1.66
CA ALA A 27 5.97 1.19 -2.48
C ALA A 27 5.45 0.00 -1.68
N ALA A 28 6.28 -0.61 -0.83
CA ALA A 28 5.90 -1.76 0.02
C ALA A 28 4.87 -1.42 1.13
N SER A 29 4.60 -0.14 1.36
CA SER A 29 3.58 0.33 2.32
C SER A 29 2.32 0.87 1.62
N MET A 30 2.33 0.93 0.29
CA MET A 30 1.23 1.44 -0.52
C MET A 30 0.22 0.33 -0.83
N GLY A 31 -1.03 0.71 -1.09
CA GLY A 31 -2.01 -0.24 -1.63
C GLY A 31 -1.62 -0.72 -3.02
N TYR A 32 -2.06 -1.92 -3.41
CA TYR A 32 -1.63 -2.61 -4.65
C TYR A 32 -1.60 -1.74 -5.92
N LYS A 33 -2.57 -0.85 -6.10
CA LYS A 33 -2.61 0.05 -7.27
C LYS A 33 -1.44 1.04 -7.30
N ALA A 34 -1.07 1.59 -6.15
CA ALA A 34 0.02 2.54 -6.03
C ALA A 34 1.39 1.84 -6.06
N GLU A 35 1.48 0.64 -5.50
CA GLU A 35 2.66 -0.23 -5.62
C GLU A 35 2.93 -0.62 -7.09
N SER A 36 1.92 -1.11 -7.82
CA SER A 36 2.04 -1.39 -9.26
C SER A 36 2.47 -0.17 -10.08
N ALA A 37 1.91 1.01 -9.78
CA ALA A 37 2.32 2.24 -10.45
C ALA A 37 3.77 2.62 -10.15
N ALA A 38 4.23 2.40 -8.91
CA ALA A 38 5.63 2.64 -8.52
C ALA A 38 6.58 1.69 -9.25
N ILE A 39 6.24 0.39 -9.33
CA ILE A 39 7.04 -0.61 -10.07
C ILE A 39 7.10 -0.25 -11.55
N ASN A 40 5.97 0.11 -12.18
CA ASN A 40 5.96 0.54 -13.58
C ASN A 40 6.81 1.80 -13.83
N ASN A 41 6.82 2.75 -12.90
CA ASN A 41 7.69 3.93 -12.99
C ASN A 41 9.17 3.57 -12.85
N ILE A 42 9.52 2.66 -11.93
CA ILE A 42 10.89 2.14 -11.78
C ILE A 42 11.34 1.50 -13.09
N THR A 43 10.55 0.58 -13.62
CA THR A 43 10.85 -0.14 -14.86
C THR A 43 11.01 0.81 -16.04
N SER A 44 10.11 1.79 -16.19
CA SER A 44 10.20 2.78 -17.26
C SER A 44 11.44 3.68 -17.12
N GLU A 45 11.80 4.08 -15.91
CA GLU A 45 12.98 4.92 -15.68
C GLU A 45 14.28 4.13 -15.88
N LEU A 46 14.30 2.85 -15.50
CA LEU A 46 15.41 1.93 -15.71
C LEU A 46 15.66 1.68 -17.21
N ARG A 47 14.61 1.41 -18.01
CA ARG A 47 14.75 1.27 -19.48
C ARG A 47 15.08 2.57 -20.20
N GLY A 48 14.61 3.71 -19.70
CA GLY A 48 14.81 5.00 -20.36
C GLY A 48 16.15 5.63 -20.05
N LYS A 49 16.46 5.82 -18.76
CA LYS A 49 17.58 6.64 -18.28
C LYS A 49 18.78 5.85 -17.80
N CYS A 50 18.62 4.55 -17.54
CA CYS A 50 19.68 3.69 -17.00
C CYS A 50 19.98 2.46 -17.88
N ALA A 51 19.56 2.47 -19.15
CA ALA A 51 19.75 1.34 -20.06
C ALA A 51 21.22 0.94 -20.18
N THR A 52 22.12 1.92 -20.31
CA THR A 52 23.57 1.72 -20.40
C THR A 52 24.16 1.05 -19.17
N GLU A 53 23.70 1.44 -17.99
CA GLU A 53 24.12 0.92 -16.69
C GLU A 53 23.60 -0.51 -16.46
N ILE A 54 22.39 -0.82 -16.95
CA ILE A 54 21.77 -2.14 -16.86
C ILE A 54 22.48 -3.14 -17.77
N THR A 55 22.80 -2.75 -19.01
CA THR A 55 23.63 -3.57 -19.92
C THR A 55 25.02 -3.78 -19.34
N PHE A 56 25.62 -2.74 -18.75
CA PHE A 56 26.94 -2.83 -18.13
C PHE A 56 27.01 -3.75 -16.90
N LEU A 57 25.92 -3.82 -16.13
CA LEU A 57 25.77 -4.73 -15.00
C LEU A 57 25.20 -6.10 -15.40
N ASN A 58 24.86 -6.29 -16.67
CA ASN A 58 24.22 -7.49 -17.20
C ASN A 58 22.92 -7.85 -16.46
N ALA A 59 22.15 -6.83 -16.07
CA ALA A 59 20.92 -6.94 -15.28
C ALA A 59 19.65 -6.92 -16.15
N GLU A 60 19.79 -7.06 -17.48
CA GLU A 60 18.69 -7.04 -18.43
C GLU A 60 17.70 -8.18 -18.20
N GLU A 61 18.20 -9.36 -17.84
CA GLU A 61 17.38 -10.53 -17.51
C GLU A 61 16.50 -10.27 -16.27
N LEU A 62 17.08 -9.68 -15.22
CA LEU A 62 16.36 -9.34 -14.00
C LEU A 62 15.29 -8.26 -14.23
N LEU A 63 15.56 -7.29 -15.11
CA LEU A 63 14.57 -6.27 -15.48
C LEU A 63 13.41 -6.89 -16.28
N ALA A 64 13.71 -7.83 -17.18
CA ALA A 64 12.70 -8.54 -17.96
C ALA A 64 11.84 -9.47 -17.07
N GLU A 65 12.45 -10.12 -16.07
CA GLU A 65 11.74 -10.91 -15.06
C GLU A 65 10.78 -10.04 -14.24
N LEU A 66 11.25 -8.89 -13.74
CA LEU A 66 10.42 -7.93 -12.99
C LEU A 66 9.22 -7.43 -13.82
N GLU A 67 9.42 -7.17 -15.12
CA GLU A 67 8.34 -6.78 -16.03
C GLU A 67 7.32 -7.90 -16.25
N ALA A 68 7.79 -9.13 -16.43
CA ALA A 68 6.93 -10.28 -16.62
C ALA A 68 6.08 -10.54 -15.36
N ASP A 69 6.69 -10.47 -14.18
CA ASP A 69 6.02 -10.65 -12.90
C ASP A 69 5.00 -9.54 -12.63
N GLN A 70 5.37 -8.28 -12.88
CA GLN A 70 4.45 -7.15 -12.74
C GLN A 70 3.23 -7.30 -13.66
N LYS A 71 3.44 -7.74 -14.90
CA LYS A 71 2.36 -7.99 -15.86
C LYS A 71 1.48 -9.16 -15.44
N ALA A 72 2.07 -10.26 -14.95
CA ALA A 72 1.32 -11.41 -14.44
C ALA A 72 0.49 -11.05 -13.20
N PHE A 73 1.03 -10.22 -12.32
CA PHE A 73 0.34 -9.69 -11.15
C PHE A 73 -0.82 -8.79 -11.56
N GLU A 74 -0.62 -7.85 -12.49
CA GLU A 74 -1.68 -6.99 -13.00
C GLU A 74 -2.80 -7.79 -13.66
N GLU A 75 -2.46 -8.79 -14.47
CA GLU A 75 -3.45 -9.68 -15.10
C GLU A 75 -4.26 -10.45 -14.05
N THR A 76 -3.61 -11.03 -13.04
CA THR A 76 -4.29 -11.76 -11.95
C THR A 76 -5.17 -10.83 -11.11
N SER A 77 -4.68 -9.63 -10.80
CA SER A 77 -5.42 -8.60 -10.09
C SER A 77 -6.65 -8.15 -10.88
N HIS A 78 -6.52 -7.97 -12.19
CA HIS A 78 -7.63 -7.65 -13.08
C HIS A 78 -8.61 -8.81 -13.27
N GLN A 79 -8.14 -10.07 -13.28
CA GLN A 79 -9.01 -11.25 -13.35
C GLN A 79 -9.82 -11.42 -12.07
N ASN A 80 -9.25 -11.17 -10.89
CA ASN A 80 -10.02 -11.17 -9.63
C ASN A 80 -11.16 -10.13 -9.63
N VAL A 81 -11.04 -9.04 -10.41
CA VAL A 81 -12.09 -8.03 -10.59
C VAL A 81 -13.08 -8.43 -11.70
N LYS A 82 -12.62 -9.04 -12.79
CA LYS A 82 -13.44 -9.36 -13.98
C LYS A 82 -14.14 -10.72 -13.94
N SER A 83 -13.61 -11.68 -13.18
CA SER A 83 -14.19 -13.01 -12.98
C SER A 83 -15.24 -13.05 -11.88
N ALA A 84 -15.53 -11.92 -11.23
CA ALA A 84 -16.77 -11.78 -10.48
C ALA A 84 -17.94 -11.91 -11.47
N PRO A 85 -18.88 -12.84 -11.27
CA PRO A 85 -20.03 -12.97 -12.16
C PRO A 85 -20.72 -11.61 -12.26
N THR A 86 -21.10 -11.23 -13.49
CA THR A 86 -21.54 -9.89 -13.92
C THR A 86 -22.78 -9.33 -13.19
N ASN A 87 -23.22 -9.98 -12.12
CA ASN A 87 -24.38 -9.61 -11.31
C ASN A 87 -24.09 -9.58 -9.79
N GLU A 88 -22.84 -9.78 -9.35
CA GLU A 88 -22.44 -9.58 -7.96
C GLU A 88 -21.65 -8.28 -7.83
N LEU A 89 -22.35 -7.27 -7.31
CA LEU A 89 -21.77 -6.04 -6.78
C LEU A 89 -20.59 -6.38 -5.87
N THR A 90 -19.36 -6.09 -6.31
CA THR A 90 -18.19 -6.34 -5.48
C THR A 90 -18.22 -5.41 -4.26
N ILE A 91 -17.68 -5.85 -3.13
CA ILE A 91 -17.61 -5.02 -1.90
C ILE A 91 -16.93 -3.67 -2.18
N TRP A 92 -16.00 -3.62 -3.13
CA TRP A 92 -15.30 -2.40 -3.55
C TRP A 92 -16.18 -1.40 -4.27
N ASP A 93 -17.19 -1.86 -5.01
CA ASP A 93 -18.13 -1.00 -5.73
C ASP A 93 -19.25 -0.50 -4.81
N VAL A 94 -19.72 -1.35 -3.89
CA VAL A 94 -20.81 -1.01 -2.97
C VAL A 94 -20.34 -0.13 -1.82
N ARG A 95 -19.15 -0.39 -1.29
CA ARG A 95 -18.65 0.25 -0.06
C ARG A 95 -18.63 1.79 -0.19
N PRO A 96 -18.13 2.41 -1.26
CA PRO A 96 -18.15 3.87 -1.40
C PRO A 96 -19.57 4.44 -1.44
N SER A 97 -20.46 3.81 -2.21
CA SER A 97 -21.86 4.23 -2.35
C SER A 97 -22.60 4.13 -1.02
N LEU A 98 -22.51 2.97 -0.34
CA LEU A 98 -23.13 2.75 0.97
C LEU A 98 -22.57 3.69 2.04
N THR A 99 -21.25 3.95 2.02
CA THR A 99 -20.62 4.91 2.94
C THR A 99 -21.17 6.32 2.74
N ASN A 100 -21.36 6.74 1.49
CA ASN A 100 -21.94 8.04 1.18
C ASN A 100 -23.40 8.13 1.58
N SER A 101 -24.20 7.08 1.34
CA SER A 101 -25.60 7.03 1.80
C SER A 101 -25.71 7.11 3.32
N LEU A 102 -24.85 6.39 4.06
CA LEU A 102 -24.81 6.47 5.52
C LEU A 102 -24.41 7.86 6.01
N LYS A 103 -23.37 8.48 5.42
CA LYS A 103 -22.98 9.86 5.74
C LYS A 103 -24.11 10.86 5.51
N SER A 104 -24.79 10.76 4.37
CA SER A 104 -25.93 11.63 4.05
C SER A 104 -27.07 11.45 5.05
N LEU A 105 -27.34 10.20 5.48
CA LEU A 105 -28.34 9.90 6.50
C LEU A 105 -27.97 10.52 7.86
N PHE A 106 -26.70 10.39 8.28
CA PHE A 106 -26.20 11.03 9.50
C PHE A 106 -26.35 12.55 9.47
N THR A 107 -25.93 13.18 8.37
CA THR A 107 -26.07 14.64 8.19
C THR A 107 -27.53 15.05 8.24
N PHE A 108 -28.44 14.26 7.65
CA PHE A 108 -29.85 14.55 7.66
C PHE A 108 -30.47 14.42 9.07
N ILE A 109 -30.09 13.39 9.83
CA ILE A 109 -30.52 13.20 11.23
C ILE A 109 -30.02 14.35 12.11
N SER A 110 -28.76 14.74 11.98
CA SER A 110 -28.18 15.88 12.72
C SER A 110 -28.87 17.21 12.35
N LEU A 111 -29.17 17.41 11.06
CA LEU A 111 -29.92 18.58 10.59
C LEU A 111 -31.36 18.59 11.14
N LEU A 112 -32.04 17.45 11.15
CA LEU A 112 -33.37 17.29 11.75
C LEU A 112 -33.35 17.60 13.24
N ASN A 113 -32.36 17.09 13.99
CA ASN A 113 -32.23 17.39 15.42
C ASN A 113 -31.94 18.88 15.67
N SER A 114 -31.14 19.52 14.81
CA SER A 114 -30.86 20.96 14.91
C SER A 114 -32.08 21.85 14.61
N SER A 115 -32.98 21.39 13.73
CA SER A 115 -34.15 22.13 13.26
C SER A 115 -35.38 21.92 14.17
N ALA A 116 -35.57 20.68 14.64
CA ALA A 116 -36.68 20.30 15.52
C ALA A 116 -36.17 19.29 16.57
N PRO A 117 -35.52 19.78 17.65
CA PRO A 117 -34.95 18.90 18.65
C PRO A 117 -36.04 18.11 19.35
N THR A 118 -35.93 16.79 19.28
CA THR A 118 -36.76 15.85 20.04
C THR A 118 -35.84 14.93 20.82
N ARG A 119 -36.32 14.45 21.97
CA ARG A 119 -35.52 13.59 22.84
C ARG A 119 -35.02 12.35 22.11
N ASP A 120 -35.89 11.74 21.30
CA ASP A 120 -35.57 10.55 20.52
C ASP A 120 -34.51 10.82 19.43
N LEU A 121 -34.53 11.99 18.78
CA LEU A 121 -33.51 12.37 17.79
C LEU A 121 -32.16 12.70 18.43
N THR A 122 -32.16 13.30 19.62
CA THR A 122 -30.94 13.60 20.38
C THR A 122 -30.29 12.31 20.92
N ASP A 123 -31.11 11.37 21.41
CA ASP A 123 -30.65 10.05 21.85
C ASP A 123 -30.06 9.26 20.65
N LEU A 124 -30.71 9.32 19.49
CA LEU A 124 -30.22 8.71 18.25
C LEU A 124 -28.88 9.32 17.79
N GLU A 125 -28.75 10.65 17.74
CA GLU A 125 -27.50 11.33 17.37
C GLU A 125 -26.35 10.98 18.32
N THR A 126 -26.63 10.83 19.61
CA THR A 126 -25.65 10.43 20.62
C THR A 126 -25.16 9.00 20.39
N VAL A 127 -26.08 8.03 20.21
CA VAL A 127 -25.74 6.63 19.94
C VAL A 127 -24.93 6.49 18.65
N LEU A 128 -25.30 7.25 17.61
CA LEU A 128 -24.59 7.24 16.34
C LEU A 128 -23.17 7.81 16.45
N SER A 129 -23.01 8.88 17.23
CA SER A 129 -21.69 9.46 17.53
C SER A 129 -20.80 8.50 18.31
N GLU A 130 -21.35 7.81 19.32
CA GLU A 130 -20.64 6.77 20.07
C GLU A 130 -20.21 5.60 19.19
N LEU A 131 -21.08 5.16 18.27
CA LEU A 131 -20.77 4.09 17.32
C LEU A 131 -19.61 4.47 16.40
N ILE A 132 -19.59 5.72 15.89
CA ILE A 132 -18.48 6.25 15.09
C ILE A 132 -17.18 6.20 15.89
N VAL A 133 -17.17 6.71 17.12
CA VAL A 133 -15.96 6.71 17.98
C VAL A 133 -15.48 5.29 18.26
N ARG A 134 -16.38 4.36 18.59
CA ARG A 134 -16.04 2.96 18.85
C ARG A 134 -15.49 2.26 17.61
N SER A 135 -16.04 2.54 16.43
CA SER A 135 -15.55 1.99 15.17
C SER A 135 -14.14 2.49 14.84
N LEU A 136 -13.86 3.80 15.01
CA LEU A 136 -12.54 4.38 14.83
C LEU A 136 -11.52 3.81 15.83
N ALA A 137 -11.91 3.59 17.08
CA ALA A 137 -11.08 2.93 18.07
C ALA A 137 -10.75 1.48 17.68
N THR A 138 -11.72 0.75 17.11
CA THR A 138 -11.53 -0.63 16.64
C THR A 138 -10.59 -0.69 15.42
N VAL A 139 -10.74 0.23 14.47
CA VAL A 139 -9.83 0.35 13.32
C VAL A 139 -8.41 0.67 13.79
N LYS A 140 -8.26 1.64 14.71
CA LYS A 140 -6.95 1.98 15.30
C LYS A 140 -6.32 0.81 16.07
N ALA A 141 -7.13 0.01 16.76
CA ALA A 141 -6.67 -1.21 17.44
C ALA A 141 -6.24 -2.30 16.43
N ALA A 142 -6.93 -2.41 15.29
CA ALA A 142 -6.54 -3.32 14.22
C ALA A 142 -5.24 -2.88 13.53
N ASP A 143 -5.06 -1.58 13.28
CA ASP A 143 -3.84 -1.00 12.71
C ASP A 143 -2.63 -1.19 13.65
N THR A 144 -2.79 -0.92 14.95
CA THR A 144 -1.73 -1.19 15.93
C THR A 144 -1.40 -2.69 16.04
N ARG A 145 -2.39 -3.58 15.89
CA ARG A 145 -2.17 -5.04 15.90
C ARG A 145 -1.51 -5.56 14.63
N SER A 146 -1.69 -4.92 13.48
CA SER A 146 -0.99 -5.27 12.23
C SER A 146 0.45 -4.73 12.19
N GLU A 147 0.72 -3.62 12.88
CA GLU A 147 2.07 -3.07 13.07
C GLU A 147 2.91 -3.80 14.14
N SER A 148 2.27 -4.32 15.19
CA SER A 148 2.93 -5.05 16.29
C SER A 148 3.81 -6.24 15.86
N PRO A 149 3.35 -7.17 14.98
CA PRO A 149 4.19 -8.29 14.54
C PRO A 149 5.38 -7.84 13.70
N LYS A 150 5.25 -6.76 12.90
CA LYS A 150 6.35 -6.17 12.11
C LYS A 150 7.45 -5.57 12.99
N LYS A 151 7.11 -5.06 14.17
CA LYS A 151 8.09 -4.48 15.10
C LYS A 151 8.80 -5.54 15.94
N SER A 152 8.14 -6.68 16.22
CA SER A 152 8.76 -7.77 16.99
C SER A 152 9.82 -8.55 16.20
N SER A 153 9.63 -8.74 14.88
CA SER A 153 10.64 -9.39 14.03
C SER A 153 11.86 -8.50 13.78
N ALA A 154 11.65 -7.18 13.60
CA ALA A 154 12.75 -6.23 13.42
C ALA A 154 13.59 -6.01 14.70
N SER A 155 13.01 -6.22 15.89
CA SER A 155 13.72 -6.03 17.16
C SER A 155 14.51 -7.27 17.59
N HIS A 156 14.19 -8.46 17.06
CA HIS A 156 14.90 -9.69 17.42
C HIS A 156 16.18 -9.90 16.60
N GLU A 157 16.25 -9.35 15.38
CA GLU A 157 17.43 -9.44 14.52
C GLU A 157 18.58 -8.53 15.02
N VAL A 158 18.26 -7.34 15.52
CA VAL A 158 19.26 -6.38 16.05
C VAL A 158 19.85 -6.81 17.39
N ALA A 159 19.11 -7.57 18.22
CA ALA A 159 19.61 -8.04 19.51
C ALA A 159 20.64 -9.18 19.38
N SER A 160 20.62 -9.93 18.27
CA SER A 160 21.54 -11.06 18.05
C SER A 160 22.92 -10.66 17.52
N GLU A 161 23.08 -9.44 17.01
CA GLU A 161 24.36 -8.93 16.50
C GLU A 161 25.21 -8.18 17.55
N GLN A 162 24.68 -7.91 18.75
CA GLN A 162 25.41 -7.16 19.78
C GLN A 162 26.09 -8.06 20.84
N GLU A 163 25.93 -9.38 20.81
CA GLU A 163 26.48 -10.28 21.84
C GLU A 163 27.72 -11.08 21.38
N THR A 164 28.27 -10.81 20.19
CA THR A 164 29.45 -11.52 19.65
C THR A 164 30.72 -10.68 19.55
N VAL A 165 30.81 -9.57 20.29
CA VAL A 165 32.07 -8.82 20.44
C VAL A 165 32.29 -8.45 21.90
N ASN A 166 32.87 -9.39 22.65
CA ASN A 166 33.73 -9.11 23.81
C ASN A 166 34.71 -10.28 23.99
#